data_AF-A0A915L6Z0-F1
#
_entry.id   AF-A0A915L6Z0-F1
#
_cell.length_a   1.000
_cell.length_b   1.000
_cell.length_c   1.000
_cell.angle_alpha   90.00
_cell.angle_beta   90.00
_cell.angle_gamma   90.00
#
_symmetry.space_group_name_H-M   'P 1'
#
loop_
_entity.id
_entity.type
_entity.pdbx_description
1 polymer ?
#
loop_
_entity_poly.entity_id
_entity_poly.type
_entity_poly.pdbx_seq_one_letter_code
_entity_poly.pdbx_strand_id
1 'polypeptide(L)' 'MHSFKSDIVHVPTYCELCNQFMWHSEKILICLNCRISCHKKCCQKLSQPCRKSLPGDNV' A
#
# COMPACT_ATOMS: atom_id res chain seq x y z
N MET A 1 8.55 -0.83 -11.31
CA MET A 1 8.84 -1.69 -10.13
C MET A 1 8.35 -0.98 -8.87
N HIS A 2 7.67 -1.69 -7.97
CA HIS A 2 7.27 -1.11 -6.67
C HIS A 2 8.47 -1.05 -5.72
N SER A 3 8.55 0.01 -4.91
CA SER A 3 9.59 0.18 -3.90
C SER A 3 8.89 0.34 -2.55
N PHE A 4 8.82 -0.73 -1.77
CA PHE A 4 8.06 -0.74 -0.52
C PHE A 4 8.91 -0.31 0.68
N LYS A 5 8.34 0.50 1.55
CA LYS A 5 8.80 0.71 2.93
C LYS A 5 7.83 0.06 3.90
N SER A 6 8.34 -0.45 5.01
CA SER A 6 7.49 -0.87 6.13
C SER A 6 7.05 0.34 6.95
N ASP A 7 5.77 0.39 7.27
CA ASP A 7 5.18 1.44 8.10
C ASP A 7 4.19 0.83 9.11
N ILE A 8 3.76 1.61 10.08
CA ILE A 8 2.74 1.20 11.07
C ILE A 8 1.44 1.95 10.78
N VAL A 9 0.33 1.23 10.88
CA VAL A 9 -1.01 1.83 10.73
C VAL A 9 -1.32 2.68 11.97
N HIS A 10 -1.41 4.00 11.78
CA HIS A 10 -1.78 4.96 12.83
C HIS A 10 -3.26 5.34 12.83
N VAL A 11 -3.97 5.07 11.72
CA VAL A 11 -5.40 5.38 11.52
C VAL A 11 -6.11 4.18 10.90
N PRO A 12 -7.43 4.01 11.05
CA PRO A 12 -8.18 2.96 10.38
C PRO A 12 -7.88 2.93 8.87
N THR A 13 -7.11 1.94 8.41
CA THR A 13 -6.65 1.85 7.02
C THR A 13 -7.04 0.49 6.46
N TYR A 14 -7.46 0.45 5.19
CA TYR A 14 -7.79 -0.77 4.47
C TYR A 14 -6.71 -1.08 3.45
N CYS A 15 -6.39 -2.36 3.29
CA CYS A 15 -5.44 -2.80 2.28
C CYS A 15 -6.04 -2.64 0.88
N GLU A 16 -5.40 -1.83 0.04
CA GLU A 16 -5.88 -1.50 -1.32
C GLU A 16 -5.90 -2.71 -2.28
N LEU A 17 -5.30 -3.84 -1.88
CA LEU A 17 -5.24 -5.06 -2.70
C LEU A 17 -6.31 -6.10 -2.37
N CYS A 18 -6.79 -6.13 -1.14
CA CYS A 18 -7.77 -7.14 -0.70
C CYS A 18 -9.00 -6.52 -0.03
N ASN A 19 -9.02 -5.20 0.10
CA ASN A 19 -10.08 -4.42 0.72
C ASN A 19 -10.42 -4.88 2.16
N GLN A 20 -9.44 -5.43 2.87
CA GLN A 20 -9.57 -5.87 4.26
C GLN A 20 -8.92 -4.87 5.21
N PHE A 21 -9.47 -4.79 6.41
CA PHE A 21 -8.98 -3.91 7.47
C PHE A 21 -7.54 -4.28 7.88
N MET A 22 -6.68 -3.28 8.00
CA MET A 22 -5.33 -3.41 8.54
C MET A 22 -5.39 -3.03 10.02
N TRP A 23 -5.04 -3.96 10.91
CA TRP A 23 -5.24 -3.79 12.33
C TRP A 23 -4.36 -2.65 12.88
N HIS A 24 -4.82 -1.99 13.95
CA HIS A 24 -3.99 -1.01 14.65
C HIS A 24 -2.68 -1.68 15.10
N SER A 25 -1.56 -1.00 14.87
CA SER A 25 -0.20 -1.53 15.12
C SER A 25 0.24 -2.68 14.21
N GLU A 26 -0.53 -3.03 13.16
CA GLU A 26 -0.07 -3.98 12.14
C GLU A 26 1.01 -3.33 11.26
N LYS A 27 2.08 -4.08 10.97
CA LYS A 27 3.10 -3.65 10.01
C LYS A 27 2.55 -3.77 8.59
N ILE A 28 2.48 -2.64 7.89
CA ILE A 28 2.05 -2.55 6.50
C ILE A 28 3.23 -2.22 5.60
N LEU A 29 3.03 -2.38 4.30
CA LEU A 29 3.97 -1.94 3.28
C LEU A 29 3.34 -0.82 2.46
N ILE A 30 4.06 0.28 2.33
CA ILE A 30 3.65 1.44 1.53
C ILE A 30 4.65 1.60 0.38
N CYS A 31 4.16 1.66 -0.85
CA CYS A 31 5.03 1.93 -1.99
C CYS A 31 5.44 3.40 -2.02
N LEU A 32 6.74 3.68 -2.10
CA LEU A 32 7.29 5.03 -2.19
C LEU A 32 6.97 5.72 -3.52
N ASN A 33 6.68 4.94 -4.56
CA ASN A 33 6.43 5.42 -5.91
C ASN A 33 4.95 5.76 -6.16
N CYS A 34 4.04 4.86 -5.78
CA CYS A 34 2.60 4.99 -6.06
C CYS A 34 1.74 5.14 -4.81
N ARG A 35 2.34 5.19 -3.62
CA ARG A 35 1.67 5.33 -2.32
C ARG A 35 0.66 4.24 -1.93
N ILE A 36 0.54 3.17 -2.72
CA ILE A 36 -0.33 2.04 -2.38
C ILE A 36 0.04 1.45 -1.03
N SER A 37 -0.96 1.25 -0.17
CA SER A 37 -0.82 0.62 1.13
C SER A 37 -1.37 -0.81 1.12
N CYS A 38 -0.51 -1.80 1.40
CA CYS A 38 -0.89 -3.21 1.39
C CYS A 38 -0.34 -4.00 2.59
N HIS A 39 -1.04 -5.09 2.95
CA HIS A 39 -0.49 -6.09 3.85
C HIS A 39 0.76 -6.74 3.24
N LYS A 40 1.70 -7.15 4.08
CA LYS A 40 2.90 -7.91 3.65
C LYS A 40 2.57 -9.11 2.75
N LYS A 41 1.52 -9.88 3.10
CA LYS A 41 1.04 -11.04 2.31
C LYS A 41 0.44 -10.66 0.96
N CYS A 42 -0.16 -9.46 0.87
CA CYS A 42 -0.79 -8.99 -0.36
C CYS A 42 0.25 -8.47 -1.35
N CYS A 43 1.30 -7.79 -0.86
CA CYS A 43 2.34 -7.27 -1.73
C CYS A 43 3.16 -8.41 -2.40
N GLN A 44 3.26 -9.59 -1.77
CA GLN A 44 3.83 -10.80 -2.42
C GLN A 44 3.01 -11.31 -3.60
N LYS A 45 1.71 -11.03 -3.62
CA LYS A 45 0.78 -11.42 -4.70
C LYS A 45 0.53 -10.27 -5.68
N LEU A 46 1.23 -9.15 -5.54
CA LEU A 46 0.99 -7.97 -6.35
C LEU A 46 1.57 -8.14 -7.75
N SER A 47 0.69 -8.42 -8.71
CA SER A 47 1.05 -8.48 -10.14
C SER A 47 0.87 -7.14 -10.86
N GLN A 48 0.22 -6.15 -10.22
CA GLN A 48 -0.07 -4.86 -10.85
C GLN A 48 1.20 -4.02 -11.02
N PRO A 49 1.44 -3.41 -12.20
CA PRO A 49 2.58 -2.56 -12.42
C PRO A 49 2.52 -1.30 -11.54
N CYS A 50 3.66 -0.88 -11.03
CA CYS A 50 3.76 0.35 -10.24
C CYS A 50 3.55 1.56 -11.14
N ARG A 51 2.45 2.29 -10.96
CA ARG A 51 2.20 3.59 -11.60
C ARG A 51 2.63 4.68 -10.62
N LYS A 52 3.79 5.29 -10.86
CA LYS A 52 4.22 6.44 -10.05
C LYS A 52 3.10 7.47 -10.09
N SER A 53 2.57 7.88 -8.93
CA SER A 53 1.55 8.92 -8.91
C SER A 53 2.23 10.18 -9.43
N LEU A 54 1.85 10.66 -10.61
CA LEU A 54 2.21 12.02 -10.99
C LEU A 54 1.49 12.95 -10.00
N PRO A 55 2.03 14.14 -9.68
CA PRO A 55 1.41 15.10 -8.77
C PRO A 55 0.13 15.75 -9.33
N GLY A 56 -0.75 14.98 -9.97
CA GLY A 56 -2.00 15.43 -10.60
C GLY A 56 -3.10 14.38 -10.78
N ASP A 57 -2.90 13.12 -10.39
CA ASP A 57 -3.97 12.10 -10.47
C ASP A 57 -4.86 12.14 -9.21
N ASN A 58 -5.62 13.22 -9.08
CA ASN A 58 -6.87 13.28 -8.31
C ASN A 58 -7.88 14.05 -9.16
N VAL A 59 -8.53 13.37 -10.09
CA VAL A 59 -9.81 13.79 -10.70
C VAL A 59 -10.81 12.66 -10.54
#